data_AF-A0A947ZQD9-F1
#
_entry.id   AF-A0A947ZQD9-F1
#
_cell.length_a   1.000
_cell.length_b   1.000
_cell.length_c   1.000
_cell.angle_alpha   90.00
_cell.angle_beta   90.00
_cell.angle_gamma   90.00
#
_symmetry.space_group_name_H-M   'P 1'
#
loop_
_entity.id
_entity.type
_entity.pdbx_description
1 polymer ?
#
loop_
_entity_poly.entity_id
_entity_poly.type
_entity_poly.pdbx_seq_one_letter_code
_entity_poly.pdbx_strand_id
1 'polypeptide(L)'
;MENELKKTKEFWDNNYFLILSLIPLFLIILFQPQQSTIIPVFFGDGEIALFDLWSIQHFLAGVLIGSLLLSPKNEPTKKWQRIIPFILFIALTWEAVEIYLETGVVFENWKNFEHWTNRIITDPLMILLGGAVGYLIKESWRIAVIPAIMWLVIKALLL
;
A
#
# COMPACT_ATOMS: atom_id res chain seq x y z
N MET A 1 25.45 4.55 -30.18
CA MET A 1 25.47 3.57 -29.07
C MET A 1 25.32 4.27 -27.72
N GLU A 2 26.11 5.29 -27.39
CA GLU A 2 26.02 6.02 -26.11
C GLU A 2 24.65 6.65 -25.82
N ASN A 3 24.02 7.28 -26.82
CA ASN A 3 22.66 7.84 -26.68
C ASN A 3 21.59 6.79 -26.35
N GLU A 4 21.72 5.58 -26.91
CA GLU A 4 20.76 4.49 -26.66
C GLU A 4 20.94 3.87 -25.28
N LEU A 5 22.19 3.77 -24.79
CA LEU A 5 22.49 3.36 -23.42
C LEU A 5 21.94 4.37 -22.41
N LYS A 6 22.07 5.67 -22.69
CA LYS A 6 21.54 6.72 -21.82
C LYS A 6 20.01 6.67 -21.73
N LYS A 7 19.31 6.53 -22.86
CA LYS A 7 17.84 6.37 -22.89
C LYS A 7 17.39 5.14 -22.12
N THR A 8 18.06 4.00 -22.33
CA THR A 8 17.74 2.75 -21.64
C THR A 8 17.90 2.91 -20.13
N LYS A 9 19.01 3.51 -19.68
CA LYS A 9 19.24 3.78 -18.25
C LYS A 9 18.16 4.68 -17.65
N GLU A 10 17.84 5.79 -18.33
CA GLU A 10 16.80 6.72 -17.87
C GLU A 10 15.42 6.05 -17.78
N PHE A 11 15.09 5.17 -18.74
CA PHE A 11 13.88 4.38 -18.69
C PHE A 11 13.82 3.49 -17.44
N TRP A 12 14.88 2.73 -17.15
CA TRP A 12 14.92 1.87 -15.96
C TRP A 12 14.89 2.68 -14.67
N ASP A 13 15.67 3.76 -14.57
CA ASP A 13 15.72 4.63 -13.40
C ASP A 13 14.35 5.27 -13.08
N ASN A 14 13.49 5.43 -14.09
CA ASN A 14 12.16 6.02 -13.93
C ASN A 14 11.04 4.99 -13.72
N ASN A 15 11.21 3.74 -14.18
CA ASN A 15 10.15 2.72 -14.17
C ASN A 15 10.41 1.53 -13.25
N TYR A 16 11.59 1.43 -12.63
CA TYR A 16 11.99 0.26 -11.84
C TYR A 16 10.96 -0.15 -10.78
N PHE A 17 10.48 0.79 -9.95
CA PHE A 17 9.50 0.49 -8.90
C PHE A 17 8.13 0.08 -9.45
N LEU A 18 7.72 0.64 -10.60
CA LEU A 18 6.47 0.24 -11.26
C LEU A 18 6.56 -1.20 -11.78
N ILE A 19 7.71 -1.57 -12.35
CA ILE A 19 7.95 -2.95 -12.79
C ILE A 19 7.99 -3.89 -11.58
N LEU A 20 8.67 -3.48 -10.50
CA LEU A 20 8.73 -4.27 -9.27
C LEU A 20 7.36 -4.47 -8.63
N SER A 21 6.45 -3.49 -8.70
CA SER A 21 5.10 -3.63 -8.13
C SER A 21 4.25 -4.68 -8.82
N LEU A 22 4.63 -5.12 -10.02
CA LEU A 22 3.95 -6.24 -10.70
C LEU A 22 4.16 -7.57 -9.98
N ILE A 23 5.28 -7.76 -9.28
CA ILE A 23 5.56 -9.00 -8.54
C ILE A 23 4.57 -9.21 -7.40
N PRO A 24 4.43 -8.29 -6.41
CA PRO A 24 3.46 -8.49 -5.34
C PRO A 24 2.02 -8.47 -5.85
N LEU A 25 1.69 -7.67 -6.88
CA LEU A 25 0.37 -7.73 -7.51
C LEU A 25 0.05 -9.12 -8.08
N PHE A 26 1.02 -9.73 -8.76
CA PHE A 26 0.87 -11.08 -9.28
C PHE A 26 0.71 -12.11 -8.15
N LEU A 27 1.46 -11.97 -7.06
CA LEU A 27 1.31 -12.83 -5.87
C LEU A 27 -0.07 -12.69 -5.24
N ILE A 28 -0.60 -11.47 -5.11
CA ILE A 28 -1.96 -11.23 -4.64
C ILE A 28 -2.95 -11.99 -5.52
N ILE A 29 -2.89 -11.80 -6.85
CA ILE A 29 -3.81 -12.47 -7.79
C ILE A 29 -3.73 -14.00 -7.71
N LEU A 30 -2.53 -14.56 -7.50
CA LEU A 30 -2.34 -16.01 -7.43
C LEU A 30 -2.81 -16.63 -6.11
N PHE A 31 -2.58 -15.94 -4.98
CA PHE A 31 -2.83 -16.48 -3.65
C PHE A 31 -4.14 -15.99 -3.02
N GLN A 32 -4.79 -15.00 -3.64
CA GLN A 32 -6.11 -14.53 -3.24
C GLN A 32 -7.08 -15.71 -3.27
N PRO A 33 -7.73 -16.06 -2.15
CA PRO A 33 -8.76 -17.07 -2.14
C PRO A 33 -9.86 -16.69 -3.13
N GLN A 34 -10.48 -17.70 -3.74
CA GLN A 34 -11.59 -17.50 -4.66
C GLN A 34 -12.82 -17.01 -3.87
N GLN A 35 -12.86 -15.70 -3.62
CA GLN A 35 -13.96 -15.04 -2.95
C GLN A 35 -15.18 -14.93 -3.88
N SER A 36 -16.34 -14.78 -3.27
CA SER A 36 -17.60 -14.63 -3.99
C SER A 36 -17.54 -13.44 -4.95
N THR A 37 -18.14 -13.56 -6.13
CA THR A 37 -18.26 -12.47 -7.13
C THR A 37 -19.26 -11.38 -6.73
N ILE A 38 -19.43 -11.16 -5.44
CA ILE A 38 -20.38 -10.19 -4.89
C ILE A 38 -19.84 -8.79 -5.20
N ILE A 39 -20.73 -7.89 -5.59
CA ILE A 39 -20.38 -6.49 -5.78
C ILE A 39 -20.10 -5.91 -4.39
N PRO A 40 -18.92 -5.33 -4.14
CA PRO A 40 -18.57 -4.85 -2.81
C PRO A 40 -19.51 -3.71 -2.40
N VAL A 41 -19.92 -3.72 -1.14
CA VAL A 41 -20.59 -2.56 -0.54
C VAL A 41 -19.57 -1.43 -0.35
N PHE A 42 -20.00 -0.18 -0.37
CA PHE A 42 -19.05 0.93 -0.31
C PHE A 42 -18.30 0.99 1.03
N PHE A 43 -19.01 0.81 2.15
CA PHE A 43 -18.45 0.70 3.50
C PHE A 43 -19.01 -0.50 4.24
N GLY A 44 -18.18 -1.16 5.04
CA GLY A 44 -18.62 -2.30 5.84
C GLY A 44 -17.46 -3.11 6.41
N ASP A 45 -17.71 -4.40 6.61
CA ASP A 45 -16.71 -5.36 7.03
C ASP A 45 -15.79 -5.77 5.87
N GLY A 46 -14.54 -6.14 6.19
CA GLY A 46 -13.48 -6.39 5.22
C GLY A 46 -13.84 -7.46 4.18
N GLU A 47 -14.67 -8.44 4.53
CA GLU A 47 -15.07 -9.53 3.62
C GLU A 47 -15.93 -9.07 2.44
N ILE A 48 -16.66 -7.96 2.58
CA ILE A 48 -17.66 -7.50 1.58
C ILE A 48 -17.51 -6.03 1.17
N ALA A 49 -16.68 -5.26 1.87
CA ALA A 49 -16.60 -3.82 1.67
C ALA A 49 -15.48 -3.42 0.70
N LEU A 50 -15.69 -2.31 0.02
CA LEU A 50 -14.65 -1.62 -0.73
C LEU A 50 -13.74 -0.84 0.22
N PHE A 51 -14.32 -0.14 1.18
CA PHE A 51 -13.63 0.54 2.28
C PHE A 51 -14.07 -0.06 3.59
N ASP A 52 -13.12 -0.59 4.33
CA ASP A 52 -13.35 -1.07 5.67
C ASP A 52 -12.67 -0.15 6.68
N LEU A 53 -12.57 -0.62 7.92
CA LEU A 53 -11.90 0.11 8.98
C LEU A 53 -10.37 0.12 8.79
N TRP A 54 -9.81 -0.89 8.14
CA TRP A 54 -8.37 -1.02 7.82
C TRP A 54 -7.94 0.01 6.78
N SER A 55 -8.80 0.39 5.84
CA SER A 55 -8.54 1.48 4.89
C SER A 55 -8.13 2.80 5.56
N ILE A 56 -8.61 3.10 6.78
CA ILE A 56 -8.16 4.28 7.54
C ILE A 56 -6.71 4.09 8.01
N GLN A 57 -6.36 2.90 8.50
CA GLN A 57 -4.98 2.60 8.87
C GLN A 57 -4.05 2.66 7.66
N HIS A 58 -4.47 2.12 6.52
CA HIS A 58 -3.73 2.21 5.26
C HIS A 58 -3.45 3.66 4.89
N PHE A 59 -4.45 4.54 5.00
CA PHE A 59 -4.24 5.98 4.82
C PHE A 59 -3.23 6.57 5.81
N LEU A 60 -3.35 6.28 7.11
CA LEU A 60 -2.43 6.79 8.13
C LEU A 60 -1.00 6.29 7.92
N ALA A 61 -0.81 5.01 7.56
CA ALA A 61 0.48 4.44 7.18
C ALA A 61 1.06 5.15 5.96
N GLY A 62 0.21 5.42 4.96
CA GLY A 62 0.53 6.28 3.83
C GLY A 62 1.10 7.63 4.27
N VAL A 63 0.41 8.33 5.17
CA VAL A 63 0.88 9.64 5.70
C VAL A 63 2.28 9.53 6.29
N LEU A 64 2.57 8.48 7.06
CA LEU A 64 3.90 8.24 7.60
C LEU A 64 4.94 8.04 6.49
N ILE A 65 4.68 7.14 5.54
CA ILE A 65 5.58 6.87 4.41
C ILE A 65 5.84 8.16 3.62
N GLY A 66 4.79 8.89 3.26
CA GLY A 66 4.88 10.15 2.50
C GLY A 66 5.72 11.21 3.20
N SER A 67 5.54 11.36 4.52
CA SER A 67 6.29 12.32 5.33
C SER A 67 7.79 12.00 5.41
N LEU A 68 8.15 10.72 5.38
CA LEU A 68 9.56 10.26 5.37
C LEU A 68 10.22 10.46 4.00
N LEU A 69 9.43 10.47 2.92
CA LEU A 69 9.91 10.70 1.56
C LEU A 69 10.12 12.19 1.24
N LEU A 70 9.81 13.09 2.18
CA LEU A 70 10.15 14.50 2.06
C LEU A 70 11.67 14.69 2.06
N SER A 71 12.16 15.32 1.00
CA SER A 71 13.55 15.75 0.90
C SER A 71 13.52 17.23 0.57
N PRO A 72 14.13 18.11 1.40
CA PRO A 72 14.02 19.55 1.26
C PRO A 72 14.81 20.14 0.07
N LYS A 73 15.46 19.32 -0.77
CA LYS A 73 16.49 19.81 -1.71
C LYS A 73 16.23 19.60 -3.22
N ASN A 74 15.15 18.96 -3.68
CA ASN A 74 15.02 18.55 -5.09
C ASN A 74 13.69 18.93 -5.77
N GLU A 75 13.75 19.05 -7.11
CA GLU A 75 12.62 19.40 -7.99
C GLU A 75 11.40 18.45 -7.82
N PRO A 76 10.18 18.99 -7.67
CA PRO A 76 9.01 18.23 -7.26
C PRO A 76 8.46 17.25 -8.32
N THR A 77 8.54 17.58 -9.61
CA THR A 77 7.84 16.82 -10.68
C THR A 77 8.50 15.48 -11.02
N LYS A 78 9.83 15.44 -11.18
CA LYS A 78 10.58 14.18 -11.38
C LYS A 78 10.51 13.23 -10.17
N LYS A 79 10.15 13.77 -9.00
CA LYS A 79 10.06 13.01 -7.75
C LYS A 79 8.78 12.20 -7.66
N TRP A 80 7.63 12.74 -8.06
CA TRP A 80 6.35 12.02 -8.01
C TRP A 80 6.33 10.77 -8.91
N GLN A 81 6.97 10.83 -10.07
CA GLN A 81 7.14 9.67 -10.96
C GLN A 81 7.87 8.50 -10.28
N ARG A 82 8.71 8.77 -9.28
CA ARG A 82 9.42 7.74 -8.50
C ARG A 82 8.72 7.40 -7.19
N ILE A 83 8.13 8.41 -6.54
CA ILE A 83 7.44 8.26 -5.26
C ILE A 83 6.18 7.42 -5.43
N ILE A 84 5.34 7.70 -6.44
CA ILE A 84 4.05 7.00 -6.61
C ILE A 84 4.28 5.49 -6.79
N PRO A 85 5.13 5.03 -7.73
CA PRO A 85 5.37 3.60 -7.89
C PRO A 85 6.08 2.98 -6.68
N PHE A 86 6.93 3.73 -5.97
CA PHE A 86 7.55 3.26 -4.74
C PHE A 86 6.53 3.02 -3.62
N ILE A 87 5.59 3.95 -3.42
CA ILE A 87 4.51 3.81 -2.43
C ILE A 87 3.60 2.63 -2.81
N LEU A 88 3.23 2.52 -4.09
CA LEU A 88 2.44 1.38 -4.58
C LEU A 88 3.16 0.05 -4.41
N PHE A 89 4.48 0.01 -4.64
CA PHE A 89 5.28 -1.18 -4.39
C PHE A 89 5.24 -1.60 -2.91
N ILE A 90 5.39 -0.65 -1.98
CA ILE A 90 5.26 -0.93 -0.54
C ILE A 90 3.86 -1.44 -0.21
N ALA A 91 2.83 -0.75 -0.68
CA ALA A 91 1.43 -1.12 -0.44
C ALA A 91 1.13 -2.54 -0.90
N LEU A 92 1.42 -2.85 -2.17
CA LEU A 92 1.16 -4.18 -2.72
C LEU A 92 2.02 -5.27 -2.06
N THR A 93 3.26 -4.94 -1.67
CA THR A 93 4.10 -5.89 -0.92
C THR A 93 3.48 -6.21 0.43
N TRP A 94 2.92 -5.22 1.11
CA TRP A 94 2.22 -5.43 2.38
C TRP A 94 0.97 -6.30 2.20
N GLU A 95 0.13 -6.02 1.20
CA GLU A 95 -1.04 -6.85 0.87
C GLU A 95 -0.66 -8.31 0.56
N ALA A 96 0.42 -8.52 -0.19
CA ALA A 96 0.92 -9.87 -0.47
C ALA A 96 1.38 -10.60 0.81
N VAL A 97 1.96 -9.86 1.78
CA VAL A 97 2.33 -10.40 3.09
C VAL A 97 1.08 -10.74 3.90
N GLU A 98 0.06 -9.88 3.94
CA GLU A 98 -1.18 -10.17 4.67
C GLU A 98 -1.90 -11.40 4.12
N ILE A 99 -2.02 -11.54 2.78
CA ILE A 99 -2.56 -12.75 2.17
C ILE A 99 -1.76 -13.99 2.57
N TYR A 100 -0.42 -13.89 2.58
CA TYR A 100 0.43 -15.01 3.00
C TYR A 100 0.19 -15.38 4.48
N LEU A 101 0.06 -14.39 5.37
CA LEU A 101 -0.28 -14.63 6.77
C LEU A 101 -1.67 -15.28 6.90
N GLU A 102 -2.62 -14.86 6.06
CA GLU A 102 -4.01 -15.35 6.03
C GLU A 102 -4.20 -16.77 5.53
N THR A 103 -3.21 -17.30 4.80
CA THR A 103 -3.20 -18.73 4.46
C THR A 103 -3.14 -19.63 5.70
N GLY A 104 -2.81 -19.06 6.88
CA GLY A 104 -2.63 -19.81 8.12
C GLY A 104 -1.33 -20.61 8.17
N VAL A 105 -0.44 -20.45 7.17
CA VAL A 105 0.87 -21.12 7.14
C VAL A 105 1.77 -20.65 8.28
N VAL A 106 1.69 -19.38 8.66
CA VAL A 106 2.49 -18.80 9.74
C VAL A 106 1.72 -18.77 11.06
N PHE A 107 0.45 -18.31 11.03
CA PHE A 107 -0.39 -18.17 12.21
C PHE A 107 -1.78 -18.76 11.94
N GLU A 108 -2.11 -19.89 12.58
CA GLU A 108 -3.36 -20.62 12.33
C GLU A 108 -4.63 -19.78 12.59
N ASN A 109 -4.55 -18.84 13.55
CA ASN A 109 -5.64 -17.95 13.96
C ASN A 109 -5.77 -16.67 13.12
N TRP A 110 -4.83 -16.39 12.21
CA TRP A 110 -4.87 -15.18 11.38
C TRP A 110 -5.73 -15.43 10.14
N LYS A 111 -7.00 -15.82 10.30
CA LYS A 111 -7.90 -16.06 9.15
C LYS A 111 -8.92 -14.94 9.06
N ASN A 112 -8.58 -13.89 8.32
CA ASN A 112 -9.50 -12.79 8.01
C ASN A 112 -9.33 -12.40 6.53
N PHE A 113 -10.16 -12.93 5.65
CA PHE A 113 -9.98 -12.73 4.22
C PHE A 113 -10.73 -11.48 3.74
N GLU A 114 -10.00 -10.41 3.43
CA GLU A 114 -10.61 -9.18 2.90
C GLU A 114 -10.94 -9.28 1.41
N HIS A 115 -11.98 -8.57 0.99
CA HIS A 115 -12.48 -8.55 -0.37
C HIS A 115 -11.38 -8.14 -1.37
N TRP A 116 -11.27 -8.84 -2.49
CA TRP A 116 -10.23 -8.58 -3.49
C TRP A 116 -10.16 -7.13 -3.99
N THR A 117 -11.29 -6.44 -4.11
CA THR A 117 -11.28 -5.03 -4.52
C THR A 117 -10.66 -4.13 -3.47
N ASN A 118 -10.85 -4.45 -2.19
CA ASN A 118 -10.28 -3.68 -1.09
C ASN A 118 -8.75 -3.81 -1.14
N ARG A 119 -8.23 -5.05 -1.15
CA ARG A 119 -6.79 -5.35 -1.26
C ARG A 119 -6.09 -4.79 -2.51
N ILE A 120 -6.68 -5.00 -3.70
CA ILE A 120 -5.99 -4.67 -4.96
C ILE A 120 -6.12 -3.18 -5.29
N ILE A 121 -7.23 -2.53 -4.89
CA ILE A 121 -7.56 -1.18 -5.32
C ILE A 121 -7.57 -0.23 -4.14
N THR A 122 -8.44 -0.46 -3.16
CA THR A 122 -8.70 0.51 -2.10
C THR A 122 -7.49 0.73 -1.22
N ASP A 123 -6.90 -0.32 -0.65
CA ASP A 123 -5.85 -0.15 0.34
C ASP A 123 -4.57 0.44 -0.26
N PRO A 124 -4.09 0.01 -1.44
CA PRO A 124 -3.01 0.69 -2.14
C PRO A 124 -3.33 2.14 -2.48
N LEU A 125 -4.58 2.44 -2.86
CA LEU A 125 -5.02 3.81 -3.11
C LEU A 125 -5.03 4.65 -1.82
N MET A 126 -5.46 4.08 -0.70
CA MET A 126 -5.50 4.76 0.60
C MET A 126 -4.08 5.06 1.10
N ILE A 127 -3.15 4.11 0.98
CA ILE A 127 -1.72 4.35 1.26
C ILE A 127 -1.19 5.46 0.34
N LEU A 128 -1.55 5.45 -0.95
CA LEU A 128 -1.11 6.48 -1.89
C LEU A 128 -1.66 7.88 -1.54
N LEU A 129 -2.95 7.99 -1.22
CA LEU A 129 -3.60 9.23 -0.79
C LEU A 129 -3.00 9.76 0.50
N GLY A 130 -2.80 8.88 1.48
CA GLY A 130 -2.10 9.19 2.71
C GLY A 130 -0.68 9.67 2.44
N GLY A 131 0.04 8.95 1.58
CA GLY A 131 1.38 9.30 1.11
C GLY A 131 1.44 10.68 0.49
N ALA A 132 0.45 11.04 -0.33
CA ALA A 132 0.34 12.37 -0.89
C ALA A 132 0.15 13.44 0.21
N VAL A 133 -0.72 13.19 1.19
CA VAL A 133 -0.92 14.10 2.33
C VAL A 133 0.35 14.25 3.17
N GLY A 134 1.00 13.13 3.53
CA GLY A 134 2.24 13.12 4.28
C GLY A 134 3.37 13.85 3.56
N TYR A 135 3.42 13.72 2.25
CA TYR A 135 4.37 14.42 1.41
C TYR A 135 4.09 15.93 1.31
N LEU A 136 2.82 16.34 1.22
CA LEU A 136 2.44 17.74 1.09
C LEU A 136 2.47 18.50 2.42
N ILE A 137 2.19 17.81 3.54
CA ILE A 137 2.06 18.40 4.87
C ILE A 137 3.08 17.74 5.80
N LYS A 138 4.25 18.37 5.96
CA LYS A 138 5.40 17.81 6.66
C LYS A 138 5.11 17.37 8.09
N GLU A 139 4.29 18.09 8.84
CA GLU A 139 4.00 17.81 10.25
C GLU A 139 2.84 16.82 10.46
N SER A 140 2.16 16.38 9.38
CA SER A 140 0.98 15.50 9.47
C SER A 140 1.28 14.14 10.11
N TRP A 141 2.53 13.66 10.03
CA TRP A 141 2.94 12.40 10.68
C TRP A 141 2.69 12.40 12.19
N ARG A 142 2.79 13.56 12.86
CA ARG A 142 2.56 13.63 14.32
C ARG A 142 1.14 13.24 14.68
N ILE A 143 0.19 13.62 13.83
CA ILE A 143 -1.22 13.29 13.99
C ILE A 143 -1.46 11.83 13.57
N ALA A 144 -0.77 11.34 12.54
CA ALA A 144 -0.97 9.98 12.03
C ALA A 144 -0.35 8.87 12.90
N VAL A 145 0.78 9.13 13.57
CA VAL A 145 1.48 8.15 14.41
C VAL A 145 0.60 7.67 15.57
N ILE A 146 -0.11 8.58 16.23
CA ILE A 146 -0.92 8.26 17.41
C ILE A 146 -2.01 7.21 17.10
N PRO A 147 -2.94 7.44 16.15
CA PRO A 147 -3.95 6.46 15.80
C PRO A 147 -3.33 5.19 15.19
N ALA A 148 -2.24 5.28 14.41
CA ALA A 148 -1.59 4.09 13.85
C ALA A 148 -1.01 3.17 14.94
N ILE A 149 -0.33 3.73 15.96
CA ILE A 149 0.18 2.96 17.10
C ILE A 149 -0.97 2.40 17.92
N MET A 150 -1.98 3.21 18.24
CA MET A 150 -3.15 2.75 18.97
C MET A 150 -3.81 1.56 18.27
N TRP A 151 -3.92 1.62 16.94
CA TRP A 151 -4.51 0.56 16.14
C TRP A 151 -3.67 -0.72 16.15
N LEU A 152 -2.35 -0.61 15.99
CA LEU A 152 -1.43 -1.76 16.09
C LEU A 152 -1.53 -2.45 17.45
N VAL A 153 -1.62 -1.67 18.53
CA VAL A 153 -1.80 -2.21 19.89
C VAL A 153 -3.15 -2.92 20.02
N ILE A 154 -4.23 -2.33 19.51
CA ILE A 154 -5.55 -2.97 19.51
C ILE A 154 -5.51 -4.28 18.73
N LYS A 155 -4.93 -4.30 17.52
CA LYS A 155 -4.79 -5.51 16.69
C LYS A 155 -3.98 -6.59 17.43
N ALA A 156 -2.84 -6.21 18.03
CA ALA A 156 -1.98 -7.15 18.74
C ALA A 156 -2.56 -7.69 20.05
N LEU A 157 -3.53 -7.00 20.66
CA LEU A 157 -4.19 -7.45 21.89
C LEU A 157 -5.50 -8.21 21.63
N LEU A 158 -6.14 -8.00 20.48
CA LEU A 158 -7.41 -8.63 20.11
C LEU A 158 -7.25 -9.85 19.18
N LEU A 159 -6.06 -10.06 18.61
CA LEU A 159 -5.65 -11.29 17.91
C LEU A 159 -4.91 -12.24 18.86
#